data_AF-A0A358HRJ1-F1
#
_entry.id   AF-A0A358HRJ1-F1
#
_cell.length_a   1.000
_cell.length_b   1.000
_cell.length_c   1.000
_cell.angle_alpha   90.00
_cell.angle_beta   90.00
_cell.angle_gamma   90.00
#
_symmetry.space_group_name_H-M   'P 1'
#
loop_
_entity.id
_entity.type
_entity.pdbx_description
1 polymer ?
#
loop_
_entity_poly.entity_id
_entity_poly.type
_entity_poly.pdbx_seq_one_letter_code
_entity_poly.pdbx_strand_id
1 'polypeptide(L)'
;MAKDFKTLLRMRKWTLDDKRRELGEMMGVLENLISEKEALAQALIAEQKIASENPELVGFAYASFANAVITEREALDGHIAEQERKIDAFREEVADAFKDMKTVEIAERNRVEAERAEEDRKEQEELDEIGMRSATRDDGLM
;
A
#
# COMPACT_ATOMS: atom_id res chain seq x y z
N MET A 1 -28.65 -5.85 5.05
CA MET A 1 -28.31 -5.01 3.89
C MET A 1 -27.29 -3.92 4.24
N ALA A 2 -27.64 -2.77 4.85
CA ALA A 2 -26.68 -1.69 5.16
C ALA A 2 -25.53 -2.11 6.11
N LYS A 3 -25.82 -2.98 7.08
CA LYS A 3 -24.83 -3.51 8.03
C LYS A 3 -23.80 -4.42 7.36
N ASP A 4 -24.18 -5.05 6.25
CA ASP A 4 -23.34 -6.01 5.53
C ASP A 4 -22.28 -5.27 4.69
N PHE A 5 -22.65 -4.17 4.02
CA PHE A 5 -21.71 -3.33 3.28
C PHE A 5 -20.68 -2.64 4.16
N LYS A 6 -21.09 -2.06 5.30
CA LYS A 6 -20.15 -1.46 6.27
C LYS A 6 -19.15 -2.49 6.82
N THR A 7 -19.60 -3.71 7.04
CA THR A 7 -18.75 -4.82 7.50
C THR A 7 -17.79 -5.26 6.40
N LEU A 8 -18.27 -5.40 5.17
CA LEU A 8 -17.44 -5.72 4.01
C LEU A 8 -16.38 -4.66 3.74
N LEU A 9 -16.74 -3.37 3.79
CA LEU A 9 -15.81 -2.27 3.62
C LEU A 9 -14.71 -2.29 4.69
N ARG A 10 -15.07 -2.57 5.94
CA ARG A 10 -14.08 -2.72 7.03
C ARG A 10 -13.11 -3.87 6.76
N MET A 11 -13.64 -5.02 6.35
CA MET A 11 -12.82 -6.19 6.01
C MET A 11 -11.85 -5.88 4.87
N ARG A 12 -12.31 -5.19 3.81
CA ARG A 12 -11.46 -4.80 2.68
C ARG A 12 -10.40 -3.77 3.06
N LYS A 13 -10.72 -2.81 3.94
CA LYS A 13 -9.72 -1.88 4.51
C LYS A 13 -8.64 -2.63 5.29
N TRP A 14 -9.04 -3.55 6.15
CA TRP A 14 -8.09 -4.37 6.91
C TRP A 14 -7.19 -5.21 5.99
N THR A 15 -7.74 -5.77 4.92
CA THR A 15 -6.97 -6.51 3.90
C THR A 15 -5.93 -5.61 3.22
N LEU A 16 -6.31 -4.39 2.84
CA LEU A 16 -5.39 -3.42 2.26
C LEU A 16 -4.30 -3.00 3.24
N ASP A 17 -4.65 -2.77 4.51
CA ASP A 17 -3.70 -2.37 5.54
C ASP A 17 -2.68 -3.49 5.82
N ASP A 18 -3.12 -4.75 5.85
CA ASP A 18 -2.24 -5.90 6.01
C ASP A 18 -1.27 -6.04 4.82
N LYS A 19 -1.77 -5.90 3.58
CA LYS A 19 -0.95 -5.87 2.37
C LYS A 19 0.07 -4.72 2.39
N ARG A 20 -0.31 -3.52 2.86
CA ARG A 20 0.63 -2.41 3.01
C ARG A 20 1.71 -2.67 4.06
N ARG A 21 1.35 -3.33 5.17
CA ARG A 21 2.32 -3.75 6.19
C ARG A 21 3.32 -4.74 5.62
N GLU A 22 2.84 -5.76 4.90
CA GLU A 22 3.67 -6.76 4.23
C GLU A 22 4.63 -6.11 3.21
N LEU A 23 4.15 -5.14 2.41
CA LEU A 23 5.00 -4.35 1.50
C LEU A 23 6.09 -3.59 2.27
N GLY A 24 5.74 -2.99 3.42
CA GLY A 24 6.69 -2.30 4.29
C GLY A 24 7.77 -3.24 4.84
N GLU A 25 7.40 -4.45 5.26
CA GLU A 25 8.34 -5.48 5.70
C GLU A 25 9.29 -5.90 4.57
N MET A 26 8.78 -6.09 3.35
CA MET A 26 9.60 -6.37 2.17
C MET A 26 10.57 -5.25 1.84
N MET A 27 10.14 -4.00 1.95
CA MET A 27 11.02 -2.82 1.77
C MET A 27 12.09 -2.74 2.86
N GLY A 28 11.77 -3.11 4.10
CA GLY A 28 12.76 -3.19 5.18
C GLY A 28 13.84 -4.26 4.91
N VAL A 29 13.46 -5.40 4.32
CA VAL A 29 14.45 -6.40 3.87
C VAL A 29 15.37 -5.82 2.79
N LEU A 30 14.83 -5.08 1.81
CA LEU A 30 15.63 -4.43 0.78
C LEU A 30 16.62 -3.42 1.38
N GLU A 31 16.15 -2.58 2.30
CA GLU A 31 16.99 -1.58 2.98
C GLU A 31 18.15 -2.23 3.74
N ASN A 32 17.90 -3.36 4.41
CA ASN A 32 18.95 -4.11 5.10
C ASN A 32 20.00 -4.65 4.13
N LEU A 33 19.60 -5.21 2.98
CA LEU A 33 20.51 -5.71 1.96
C LEU A 33 21.40 -4.59 1.37
N ILE A 34 20.80 -3.42 1.12
CA ILE A 34 21.53 -2.25 0.65
C ILE A 34 22.54 -1.78 1.71
N SER A 35 22.11 -1.72 2.97
CA SER A 35 22.97 -1.32 4.10
C SER A 35 24.15 -2.27 4.29
N GLU A 36 23.92 -3.59 4.14
CA GLU A 36 24.95 -4.61 4.20
C GLU A 36 25.98 -4.45 3.08
N LYS A 37 25.52 -4.21 1.85
CA LYS A 37 26.38 -3.92 0.70
C LYS A 37 27.22 -2.66 0.90
N GLU A 38 26.66 -1.60 1.48
CA GLU A 38 27.38 -0.37 1.81
C GLU A 38 28.43 -0.62 2.90
N ALA A 39 28.10 -1.35 3.96
CA ALA A 39 29.03 -1.71 5.02
C ALA A 39 30.21 -2.53 4.47
N LEU A 40 29.93 -3.48 3.57
CA LEU A 40 30.95 -4.28 2.90
C LEU A 40 31.88 -3.41 2.04
N ALA A 41 31.34 -2.39 1.35
CA ALA A 41 32.15 -1.45 0.59
C ALA A 41 33.08 -0.61 1.50
N GLN A 42 32.59 -0.17 2.67
CA GLN A 42 33.42 0.56 3.64
C GLN A 42 34.53 -0.33 4.23
N ALA A 43 34.21 -1.59 4.54
CA ALA A 43 35.19 -2.56 5.01
C ALA A 43 36.31 -2.79 3.99
N LEU A 44 35.96 -2.88 2.69
CA LEU A 44 36.94 -3.01 1.61
C LEU A 44 37.90 -1.82 1.54
N ILE A 45 37.38 -0.59 1.65
CA ILE A 45 38.20 0.63 1.63
C ILE A 45 39.18 0.65 2.81
N ALA A 46 38.71 0.26 4.00
CA ALA A 46 39.54 0.19 5.20
C ALA A 46 40.68 -0.84 5.04
N GLU A 47 40.35 -2.04 4.54
CA GLU A 47 41.33 -3.11 4.33
C GLU A 47 42.35 -2.73 3.24
N GLN A 48 41.89 -2.09 2.16
CA GLN A 48 42.77 -1.60 1.09
C GLN A 48 43.79 -0.58 1.61
N LYS A 49 43.37 0.31 2.52
CA LYS A 49 44.27 1.26 3.16
C LYS A 49 45.34 0.55 3.99
N ILE A 50 44.96 -0.41 4.83
CA ILE A 50 45.89 -1.18 5.66
C ILE A 50 46.91 -1.94 4.80
N ALA A 51 46.44 -2.60 3.73
CA ALA A 51 47.30 -3.32 2.80
C ALA A 51 48.28 -2.39 2.07
N SER A 52 47.85 -1.17 1.74
CA SER A 52 48.71 -0.16 1.10
C SER A 52 49.81 0.38 2.02
N GLU A 53 49.56 0.43 3.33
CA GLU A 53 50.51 0.88 4.34
C GLU A 53 51.56 -0.19 4.68
N ASN A 54 51.24 -1.49 4.52
CA ASN A 54 52.15 -2.61 4.80
C ASN A 54 52.15 -3.70 3.70
N PRO A 55 52.62 -3.39 2.47
CA PRO A 55 52.45 -4.28 1.31
C PRO A 55 53.16 -5.64 1.44
N GLU A 56 54.35 -5.67 2.05
CA GLU A 56 55.17 -6.88 2.17
C GLU A 56 54.61 -7.93 3.14
N LEU A 57 53.82 -7.50 4.14
CA LEU A 57 53.26 -8.38 5.17
C LEU A 57 51.84 -8.84 4.85
N VAL A 58 51.05 -8.02 4.15
CA VAL A 58 49.58 -8.20 4.06
C VAL A 58 49.09 -8.48 2.64
N GLY A 59 49.93 -8.33 1.60
CA GLY A 59 49.49 -8.43 0.20
C GLY A 59 48.78 -9.73 -0.20
N PHE A 60 49.22 -10.88 0.30
CA PHE A 60 48.57 -12.17 -0.01
C PHE A 60 47.21 -12.33 0.71
N ALA A 61 47.12 -11.88 1.96
CA ALA A 61 45.87 -11.89 2.72
C ALA A 61 44.83 -10.95 2.10
N TYR A 62 45.27 -9.77 1.65
CA TYR A 62 44.43 -8.79 0.97
C TYR A 62 43.81 -9.33 -0.32
N ALA A 63 44.59 -10.03 -1.16
CA ALA A 63 44.09 -10.59 -2.42
C ALA A 63 42.96 -11.62 -2.18
N SER A 64 43.11 -12.48 -1.16
CA SER A 64 42.07 -13.44 -0.78
C SER A 64 40.81 -12.73 -0.27
N PHE A 65 40.98 -11.70 0.57
CA PHE A 65 39.88 -10.91 1.08
C PHE A 65 39.13 -10.17 -0.04
N ALA A 66 39.85 -9.51 -0.96
CA ALA A 66 39.25 -8.78 -2.07
C ALA A 66 38.40 -9.69 -2.97
N ASN A 67 38.86 -10.91 -3.26
CA ASN A 67 38.08 -11.89 -4.03
C ASN A 67 36.80 -12.33 -3.30
N ALA A 68 36.87 -12.53 -1.98
CA ALA A 68 35.70 -12.84 -1.17
C ALA A 68 34.69 -11.69 -1.18
N VAL A 69 35.16 -10.45 -1.04
CA VAL A 69 34.30 -9.25 -1.12
C VAL A 69 33.63 -9.11 -2.48
N ILE A 70 34.33 -9.38 -3.60
CA ILE A 70 33.72 -9.35 -4.93
C ILE A 70 32.57 -10.35 -5.02
N THR A 71 32.81 -11.59 -4.58
CA THR A 71 31.80 -12.67 -4.61
C THR A 71 30.58 -12.30 -3.76
N GLU A 72 30.81 -11.78 -2.56
CA GLU A 72 29.73 -11.36 -1.66
C GLU A 72 28.93 -10.18 -2.21
N ARG A 73 29.59 -9.20 -2.83
CA ARG A 73 28.91 -8.09 -3.51
C ARG A 73 28.02 -8.54 -4.66
N GLU A 74 28.50 -9.48 -5.48
CA GLU A 74 27.71 -10.05 -6.57
C GLU A 74 26.47 -10.81 -6.04
N ALA A 75 26.63 -11.53 -4.92
CA ALA A 75 25.51 -12.19 -4.25
C ALA A 75 24.48 -11.18 -3.72
N LEU A 76 24.93 -10.14 -3.01
CA LEU A 76 24.08 -9.05 -2.51
C LEU A 76 23.36 -8.33 -3.65
N ASP A 77 24.03 -8.07 -4.78
CA ASP A 77 23.41 -7.47 -5.96
C ASP A 77 22.29 -8.36 -6.53
N GLY A 78 22.52 -9.68 -6.58
CA GLY A 78 21.50 -10.65 -6.96
C GLY A 78 20.30 -10.63 -6.03
N HIS A 79 20.53 -10.64 -4.71
CA HIS A 79 19.48 -10.62 -3.70
C HIS A 79 18.68 -9.31 -3.72
N ILE A 80 19.35 -8.16 -3.87
CA ILE A 80 18.71 -6.84 -4.02
C ILE A 80 17.80 -6.84 -5.24
N ALA A 81 18.31 -7.23 -6.41
CA ALA A 81 17.53 -7.24 -7.64
C ALA A 81 16.34 -8.20 -7.55
N GLU A 82 16.49 -9.34 -6.87
CA GLU A 82 15.38 -10.26 -6.63
C GLU A 82 14.32 -9.65 -5.70
N GLN A 83 14.75 -9.00 -4.61
CA GLN A 83 13.84 -8.37 -3.66
C GLN A 83 13.09 -7.19 -4.29
N GLU A 84 13.75 -6.38 -5.12
CA GLU A 84 13.12 -5.33 -5.90
C GLU A 84 12.03 -5.88 -6.83
N ARG A 85 12.31 -6.97 -7.56
CA ARG A 85 11.29 -7.63 -8.41
C ARG A 85 10.10 -8.13 -7.59
N LYS A 86 10.33 -8.70 -6.41
CA LYS A 86 9.26 -9.14 -5.50
C LYS A 86 8.42 -7.95 -5.04
N ILE A 87 9.06 -6.85 -4.65
CA ILE A 87 8.38 -5.61 -4.25
C ILE A 87 7.52 -5.07 -5.39
N ASP A 88 8.05 -5.02 -6.61
CA ASP A 88 7.30 -4.50 -7.76
C ASP A 88 6.10 -5.38 -8.11
N ALA A 89 6.24 -6.71 -8.08
CA ALA A 89 5.10 -7.61 -8.23
C ALA A 89 4.06 -7.41 -7.13
N PHE A 90 4.51 -7.26 -5.88
CA PHE A 90 3.62 -7.14 -4.73
C PHE A 90 2.90 -5.78 -4.66
N ARG A 91 3.48 -4.73 -5.25
CA ARG A 91 2.79 -3.43 -5.43
C ARG A 91 1.50 -3.56 -6.24
N GLU A 92 1.45 -4.45 -7.22
CA GLU A 92 0.22 -4.74 -7.96
C GLU A 92 -0.84 -5.39 -7.07
N GLU A 93 -0.46 -6.30 -6.17
CA GLU A 93 -1.40 -6.88 -5.19
C GLU A 93 -1.98 -5.82 -4.24
N VAL A 94 -1.16 -4.87 -3.79
CA VAL A 94 -1.62 -3.73 -2.98
C VAL A 94 -2.58 -2.85 -3.79
N ALA A 95 -2.27 -2.60 -5.07
CA ALA A 95 -3.12 -1.82 -5.97
C ALA A 95 -4.49 -2.50 -6.18
N ASP A 96 -4.51 -3.82 -6.35
CA ASP A 96 -5.74 -4.59 -6.52
C ASP A 96 -6.57 -4.62 -5.23
N ALA A 97 -5.95 -4.80 -4.07
CA ALA A 97 -6.64 -4.68 -2.78
C ALA A 97 -7.26 -3.28 -2.58
N PHE A 98 -6.59 -2.22 -3.06
CA PHE A 98 -7.11 -0.86 -3.02
C PHE A 98 -8.31 -0.68 -3.97
N LYS A 99 -8.24 -1.21 -5.20
CA LYS A 99 -9.36 -1.19 -6.16
C LYS A 99 -10.58 -1.90 -5.58
N ASP A 100 -10.40 -3.09 -5.00
CA ASP A 100 -11.47 -3.86 -4.34
C ASP A 100 -12.16 -3.06 -3.22
N MET A 101 -11.36 -2.43 -2.35
CA MET A 101 -11.88 -1.59 -1.28
C MET A 101 -12.67 -0.40 -1.83
N LYS A 102 -12.15 0.27 -2.87
CA LYS A 102 -12.83 1.40 -3.52
C LYS A 102 -14.13 1.01 -4.20
N THR A 103 -14.18 -0.15 -4.84
CA THR A 103 -15.42 -0.65 -5.44
C THR A 103 -16.54 -0.79 -4.39
N VAL A 104 -16.24 -1.39 -3.24
CA VAL A 104 -17.20 -1.52 -2.14
C VAL A 104 -17.59 -0.16 -1.56
N GLU A 105 -16.63 0.75 -1.40
CA GLU A 105 -16.88 2.11 -0.90
C GLU A 105 -17.84 2.89 -1.81
N ILE A 106 -17.60 2.86 -3.13
CA ILE A 106 -18.43 3.53 -4.12
C ILE A 106 -19.83 2.92 -4.16
N ALA A 107 -19.92 1.58 -4.12
CA ALA A 107 -21.21 0.89 -4.10
C ALA A 107 -22.06 1.28 -2.87
N GLU A 108 -21.45 1.35 -1.68
CA GLU A 108 -22.16 1.78 -0.46
C GLU A 108 -22.57 3.25 -0.54
N ARG A 109 -21.71 4.13 -1.08
CA ARG A 109 -22.06 5.55 -1.27
C ARG A 109 -23.27 5.70 -2.19
N ASN A 110 -23.23 5.07 -3.37
CA ASN A 110 -24.33 5.15 -4.34
C ASN A 110 -25.64 4.60 -3.75
N ARG A 111 -25.57 3.54 -2.93
CA ARG A 111 -26.74 3.00 -2.21
C ARG A 111 -27.33 4.02 -1.25
N VAL A 112 -26.50 4.65 -0.42
CA VAL A 112 -26.94 5.67 0.55
C VAL A 112 -27.54 6.89 -0.15
N GLU A 113 -26.96 7.30 -1.28
CA GLU A 113 -27.49 8.40 -2.11
C GLU A 113 -28.86 8.05 -2.70
N ALA A 114 -29.04 6.81 -3.21
CA ALA A 114 -30.32 6.35 -3.72
C ALA A 114 -31.40 6.25 -2.63
N GLU A 115 -31.05 5.79 -1.42
CA GLU A 115 -31.97 5.75 -0.28
C GLU A 115 -32.43 7.14 0.13
N ARG A 116 -31.52 8.12 0.18
CA ARG A 116 -31.87 9.52 0.46
C ARG A 116 -32.77 10.12 -0.61
N ALA A 117 -32.45 9.91 -1.88
CA ALA A 117 -33.27 10.43 -2.97
C ALA A 117 -34.70 9.85 -2.96
N GLU A 118 -34.86 8.59 -2.54
CA GLU A 118 -36.16 7.95 -2.37
C GLU A 118 -36.92 8.52 -1.16
N GLU A 119 -36.25 8.79 -0.05
CA GLU A 119 -36.83 9.46 1.13
C GLU A 119 -37.28 10.88 0.78
N ASP A 120 -36.42 11.68 0.15
CA ASP A 120 -36.73 13.05 -0.30
C ASP A 120 -37.93 13.07 -1.27
N ARG A 121 -38.01 12.09 -2.18
CA ARG A 121 -39.15 11.98 -3.11
C ARG A 121 -40.46 11.70 -2.36
N LYS A 122 -40.45 10.77 -1.40
CA LYS A 122 -41.64 10.45 -0.61
C LYS A 122 -42.10 11.63 0.24
N GLU A 123 -41.16 12.34 0.86
CA GLU A 123 -41.47 13.56 1.62
C GLU A 123 -42.10 14.62 0.73
N GLN A 124 -41.57 14.83 -0.48
CA GLN A 124 -42.14 15.77 -1.43
C GLN A 124 -43.56 15.37 -1.88
N GLU A 125 -43.79 14.09 -2.20
CA GLU A 125 -45.11 13.57 -2.56
C GLU A 125 -46.14 13.78 -1.44
N GLU A 126 -45.76 13.57 -0.17
CA GLU A 126 -46.62 13.81 0.99
C GLU A 126 -46.95 15.30 1.18
N LEU A 127 -45.95 16.18 1.04
CA LEU A 127 -46.13 17.63 1.12
C LEU A 127 -47.05 18.16 0.00
N ASP A 128 -46.88 17.65 -1.22
CA ASP A 128 -47.72 18.01 -2.36
C ASP A 128 -49.17 17.56 -2.14
N GLU A 129 -49.40 16.36 -1.58
CA GLU A 129 -50.74 15.87 -1.23
C GLU A 129 -51.41 16.75 -0.17
N ILE A 130 -50.67 17.16 0.87
CA ILE A 130 -51.18 18.08 1.90
C ILE A 130 -51.53 19.44 1.27
N GLY A 131 -50.68 19.97 0.39
CA GLY A 131 -50.92 21.21 -0.34
C GLY A 131 -52.20 21.17 -1.18
N MET A 132 -52.40 20.10 -1.95
CA MET A 132 -53.62 19.90 -2.76
C MET A 132 -54.89 19.80 -1.90
N ARG A 133 -54.84 19.07 -0.77
CA ARG A 133 -55.97 18.95 0.17
C ARG A 133 -56.30 20.29 0.84
N SER A 134 -55.30 21.11 1.14
CA SER A 134 -55.52 22.45 1.71
C SER A 134 -56.14 23.40 0.69
N ALA A 135 -55.63 23.43 -0.55
CA ALA A 135 -56.15 24.29 -1.61
C ALA A 135 -57.63 24.01 -1.95
N THR A 136 -58.00 22.73 -2.03
CA THR A 136 -59.38 22.30 -2.30
C THR A 136 -60.36 22.62 -1.16
N ARG A 137 -59.88 22.78 0.08
CA ARG A 137 -60.71 23.21 1.22
C ARG A 137 -61.01 24.70 1.21
N ASP A 138 -60.06 25.53 0.80
CA ASP A 138 -60.26 26.98 0.70
C ASP A 138 -61.20 27.35 -0.45
N ASP A 139 -61.10 26.66 -1.60
CA ASP A 139 -62.00 26.88 -2.75
C ASP A 139 -63.46 26.46 -2.48
N GLY A 140 -63.70 25.59 -1.50
CA GLY A 140 -65.05 25.16 -1.10
C GLY A 140 -65.72 26.07 -0.05
N LEU A 141 -65.01 27.09 0.45
CA LEU A 141 -65.50 28.05 1.46
C LEU A 141 -65.75 29.46 0.89
N MET A 142 -65.64 29.65 -0.43
CA MET A 142 -66.12 30.82 -1.17
C MET A 142 -67.48 30.55 -1.83
#